data_AF-G0VF15-F1
#
_entry.id   AF-G0VF15-F1
#
_cell.length_a   1.000
_cell.length_b   1.000
_cell.length_c   1.000
_cell.angle_alpha   90.00
_cell.angle_beta   90.00
_cell.angle_gamma   90.00
#
_symmetry.space_group_name_H-M   'P 1'
#
loop_
_entity.id
_entity.type
_entity.pdbx_description
1 polymer ?
#
loop_
_entity_poly.entity_id
_entity_poly.type
_entity_poly.pdbx_seq_one_letter_code
_entity_poly.pdbx_strand_id
1 'polypeptide(L)'
;MDLTNVMYHKLTVAYQNYTKFNVRVCKPDALLISGKKFSRSYIREFYANVKERFESNLSDLRQYFDKVLSVQAVADATLNSPTAIDVAENRIKTKNSLLLLINETALANVVPDFKPNVTIDSQEVARLVADMGVCVMWMIYFSATGPYRFPDMLILKYAGNQRNLFVDPESRCLDIITEYSKNREGNPMCKTLDKVTSDHLFYYIIVARNMLKHAVGPSMLI
;
A
#
# COMPACT_ATOMS: atom_id res chain seq x y z
N MET A 1 -9.14 15.31 -29.92
CA MET A 1 -8.75 15.92 -28.62
C MET A 1 -8.67 14.78 -27.62
N ASP A 2 -7.46 14.50 -27.14
CA ASP A 2 -7.08 13.23 -26.51
C ASP A 2 -7.72 13.07 -25.10
N LEU A 3 -8.55 12.04 -24.90
CA LEU A 3 -9.24 11.77 -23.61
C LEU A 3 -8.26 11.73 -22.44
N THR A 4 -7.05 11.27 -22.70
CA THR A 4 -5.97 11.14 -21.74
C THR A 4 -5.53 12.49 -21.19
N ASN A 5 -5.42 13.52 -22.03
CA ASN A 5 -5.05 14.88 -21.60
C ASN A 5 -6.13 15.54 -20.73
N VAL A 6 -7.41 15.24 -20.98
CA VAL A 6 -8.53 15.75 -20.17
C VAL A 6 -8.53 15.10 -18.78
N MET A 7 -8.25 13.79 -18.71
CA MET A 7 -8.13 13.05 -17.45
C MET A 7 -6.96 13.56 -16.60
N TYR A 8 -5.78 13.76 -17.21
CA TYR A 8 -4.61 14.29 -16.51
C TYR A 8 -4.77 15.74 -16.05
N HIS A 9 -5.43 16.59 -16.84
CA HIS A 9 -5.73 17.95 -16.40
C HIS A 9 -6.71 17.95 -15.21
N LYS A 10 -7.75 17.10 -15.23
CA LYS A 10 -8.68 16.94 -14.10
C LYS A 10 -7.97 16.41 -12.85
N LEU A 11 -7.01 15.50 -13.00
CA LEU A 11 -6.15 15.01 -11.92
C LEU A 11 -5.33 16.14 -11.28
N THR A 12 -4.66 16.96 -12.09
CA THR A 12 -3.88 18.10 -11.61
C THR A 12 -4.74 19.12 -10.86
N VAL A 13 -5.95 19.39 -11.35
CA VAL A 13 -6.91 20.31 -10.71
C VAL A 13 -7.49 19.73 -9.41
N ALA A 14 -7.77 18.42 -9.37
CA ALA A 14 -8.20 17.75 -8.14
C ALA A 14 -7.11 17.76 -7.07
N TYR A 15 -5.84 17.61 -7.47
CA TYR A 15 -4.67 17.72 -6.60
C TYR A 15 -4.51 19.14 -6.01
N GLN A 16 -4.98 20.16 -6.71
CA GLN A 16 -4.99 21.56 -6.23
C GLN A 16 -6.16 21.87 -5.27
N ASN A 17 -7.17 21.00 -5.19
CA ASN A 17 -8.38 21.19 -4.38
C ASN A 17 -8.45 20.21 -3.19
N TYR A 18 -7.50 20.34 -2.27
CA TYR A 18 -7.51 19.63 -0.97
C TYR A 18 -8.53 20.22 0.03
N THR A 19 -9.83 20.16 -0.28
CA THR A 19 -10.88 20.55 0.67
C THR A 19 -11.45 19.35 1.44
N LYS A 20 -10.67 18.99 2.47
CA LYS A 20 -11.06 18.56 3.84
C LYS A 20 -12.17 17.52 4.03
N PHE A 21 -11.71 16.28 4.24
CA PHE A 21 -12.13 15.31 5.27
C PHE A 21 -13.61 14.92 5.37
N ASN A 22 -13.91 13.64 5.12
CA ASN A 22 -15.15 12.99 5.56
C ASN A 22 -15.01 12.33 6.95
N VAL A 23 -14.11 12.84 7.78
CA VAL A 23 -13.96 12.46 9.19
C VAL A 23 -14.53 13.60 10.02
N ARG A 24 -15.69 13.36 10.65
CA ARG A 24 -16.23 14.28 11.66
C ARG A 24 -15.76 13.85 13.03
N VAL A 25 -14.91 14.68 13.64
CA VAL A 25 -14.59 14.57 15.07
C VAL A 25 -15.86 14.84 15.85
N CYS A 26 -16.28 13.84 16.62
CA CYS A 26 -17.43 13.92 17.51
C CYS A 26 -16.93 13.93 18.95
N LYS A 27 -17.47 14.84 19.77
CA LYS A 27 -17.20 14.84 21.22
C LYS A 27 -17.81 13.58 21.87
N PRO A 28 -17.24 13.06 22.97
CA PRO A 28 -16.00 13.49 23.61
C PRO A 28 -14.72 12.92 22.95
N ASP A 29 -14.77 11.73 22.34
CA ASP A 29 -13.61 11.11 21.68
C ASP A 29 -14.01 10.09 20.60
N ALA A 30 -14.77 10.54 19.60
CA ALA A 30 -15.26 9.67 18.54
C ALA A 30 -15.00 10.23 17.13
N LEU A 31 -14.87 9.33 16.17
CA LEU A 31 -14.82 9.61 14.74
C LEU A 31 -16.01 8.96 14.06
N LEU A 32 -16.69 9.71 13.21
CA LEU A 32 -17.66 9.13 12.27
C LEU A 32 -16.92 8.73 10.98
N ILE A 33 -16.98 7.44 10.66
CA ILE A 33 -16.43 6.85 9.44
C ILE A 33 -17.62 6.20 8.70
N SER A 34 -18.01 6.74 7.53
CA SER A 34 -19.18 6.28 6.76
C SER A 34 -20.48 6.21 7.58
N GLY A 35 -20.69 7.16 8.50
CA GLY A 35 -21.87 7.20 9.36
C GLY A 35 -21.84 6.23 10.55
N LYS A 36 -20.80 5.39 10.68
CA LYS A 36 -20.54 4.57 11.87
C LYS A 36 -19.63 5.32 12.84
N LYS A 37 -19.97 5.29 14.13
CA LYS A 37 -19.23 5.97 15.19
C LYS A 37 -18.21 4.99 15.80
N PHE A 38 -16.95 5.39 15.80
CA PHE A 38 -15.86 4.66 16.45
C PHE A 38 -15.19 5.58 17.48
N SER A 39 -14.74 5.06 18.62
CA SER A 39 -13.87 5.84 19.50
C SER A 39 -12.46 5.94 18.90
N ARG A 40 -11.72 7.00 19.24
CA ARG A 40 -10.30 7.07 18.82
C ARG A 40 -9.46 6.00 19.50
N SER A 41 -9.77 5.66 20.75
CA SER A 41 -9.14 4.54 21.47
C SER A 41 -9.29 3.22 20.70
N TYR A 42 -10.50 2.90 20.24
CA TYR A 42 -10.77 1.69 19.47
C TYR A 42 -9.97 1.65 18.17
N ILE A 43 -9.92 2.76 17.42
CA ILE A 43 -9.15 2.81 16.16
C ILE A 43 -7.66 2.61 16.42
N ARG A 44 -7.12 3.21 17.49
CA ARG A 44 -5.70 3.04 17.87
C ARG A 44 -5.38 1.61 18.26
N GLU A 45 -6.21 1.01 19.11
CA GLU A 45 -6.05 -0.39 19.54
C GLU A 45 -6.19 -1.35 18.36
N PHE A 46 -7.19 -1.13 17.51
CA PHE A 46 -7.36 -1.91 16.28
C PHE A 46 -6.11 -1.81 15.38
N TYR A 47 -5.56 -0.62 15.17
CA TYR A 47 -4.33 -0.45 14.39
C TYR A 47 -3.14 -1.19 15.00
N ALA A 48 -2.98 -1.10 16.32
CA ALA A 48 -1.93 -1.80 17.04
C ALA A 48 -2.06 -3.32 16.85
N ASN A 49 -3.27 -3.87 17.02
CA ASN A 49 -3.54 -5.30 16.87
C ASN A 49 -3.31 -5.78 15.42
N VAL A 50 -3.72 -4.98 14.42
CA VAL A 50 -3.49 -5.32 13.01
C VAL A 50 -2.00 -5.30 12.67
N LYS A 51 -1.25 -4.32 13.20
CA LYS A 51 0.20 -4.26 13.03
C LYS A 51 0.89 -5.44 13.71
N GLU A 52 0.51 -5.76 14.95
CA GLU A 52 1.06 -6.90 15.68
C GLU A 52 0.80 -8.22 14.96
N ARG A 53 -0.41 -8.41 14.43
CA ARG A 53 -0.75 -9.58 13.61
C ARG A 53 0.09 -9.69 12.34
N PHE A 54 0.32 -8.58 11.64
CA PHE A 54 1.20 -8.52 10.49
C PHE A 54 2.64 -8.94 10.86
N GLU A 55 3.18 -8.38 11.95
CA GLU A 55 4.53 -8.67 12.43
C GLU A 55 4.67 -10.12 12.96
N SER A 56 3.62 -10.68 13.56
CA SER A 56 3.57 -12.09 13.97
C SER A 56 3.66 -13.00 12.75
N ASN A 57 2.83 -12.78 11.73
CA ASN A 57 2.89 -13.55 10.48
C ASN A 57 4.27 -13.41 9.81
N LEU A 58 4.87 -12.21 9.88
CA LEU A 58 6.21 -11.99 9.37
C LEU A 58 7.26 -12.80 10.15
N SER A 59 7.14 -12.87 11.47
CA SER A 59 7.99 -13.69 12.32
C SER A 59 7.87 -15.17 11.97
N ASP A 60 6.66 -15.66 11.71
CA ASP A 60 6.42 -17.06 11.31
C ASP A 60 7.04 -17.36 9.94
N LEU A 61 7.00 -16.41 8.99
CA LEU A 61 7.66 -16.56 7.69
C LEU A 61 9.18 -16.66 7.80
N ARG A 62 9.81 -16.15 8.87
CA ARG A 62 11.26 -16.29 9.10
C ARG A 62 11.70 -17.74 9.26
N GLN A 63 10.80 -18.70 9.51
CA GLN A 63 11.19 -20.10 9.51
C GLN A 63 11.56 -20.62 8.12
N TYR A 64 11.01 -20.03 7.06
CA TYR A 64 11.20 -20.44 5.65
C TYR A 64 12.20 -19.56 4.88
N PHE A 65 12.37 -18.30 5.30
CA PHE A 65 13.15 -17.30 4.57
C PHE A 65 14.27 -16.70 5.43
N ASP A 66 15.40 -16.43 4.80
CA ASP A 66 16.54 -15.70 5.37
C ASP A 66 16.51 -14.23 4.98
N LYS A 67 17.21 -13.39 5.76
CA LYS A 67 17.29 -11.93 5.55
C LYS A 67 15.92 -11.23 5.49
N VAL A 68 14.95 -11.75 6.23
CA VAL A 68 13.64 -11.13 6.36
C VAL A 68 13.74 -9.90 7.27
N LEU A 69 13.99 -8.75 6.66
CA LEU A 69 14.10 -7.44 7.32
C LEU A 69 12.75 -7.01 7.93
N SER A 70 12.79 -6.07 8.88
CA SER A 70 11.57 -5.46 9.41
C SER A 70 10.92 -4.52 8.39
N VAL A 71 9.63 -4.23 8.55
CA VAL A 71 8.91 -3.26 7.72
C VAL A 71 9.64 -1.93 7.64
N GLN A 72 10.09 -1.43 8.80
CA GLN A 72 10.84 -0.18 8.89
C GLN A 72 12.18 -0.26 8.15
N ALA A 73 12.97 -1.32 8.33
CA ALA A 73 14.26 -1.45 7.67
C ALA A 73 14.14 -1.50 6.14
N VAL A 74 13.07 -2.13 5.61
CA VAL A 74 12.79 -2.13 4.18
C VAL A 74 12.41 -0.73 3.69
N ALA A 75 11.51 -0.03 4.40
CA ALA A 75 11.12 1.34 4.04
C ALA A 75 12.32 2.29 4.06
N ASP A 76 13.18 2.18 5.06
CA ASP A 76 14.39 3.00 5.23
C ASP A 76 15.43 2.72 4.13
N ALA A 77 15.59 1.47 3.72
CA ALA A 77 16.46 1.10 2.60
C ALA A 77 15.89 1.49 1.23
N THR A 78 14.60 1.81 1.13
CA THR A 78 13.89 2.06 -0.14
C THR A 78 13.15 3.39 -0.16
N LEU A 79 11.87 3.43 0.20
CA LEU A 79 10.99 4.61 0.09
C LEU A 79 11.56 5.87 0.77
N ASN A 80 12.20 5.71 1.92
CA ASN A 80 12.74 6.82 2.71
C ASN A 80 14.18 7.18 2.34
N SER A 81 14.86 6.33 1.57
CA SER A 81 16.24 6.58 1.20
C SER A 81 16.30 7.60 0.06
N PRO A 82 17.05 8.71 0.23
CA PRO A 82 17.17 9.73 -0.81
C PRO A 82 17.93 9.23 -2.04
N THR A 83 18.69 8.13 -1.94
CA THR A 83 19.48 7.55 -3.03
C THR A 83 18.84 6.30 -3.63
N ALA A 84 17.88 5.69 -2.93
CA ALA A 84 17.25 4.45 -3.39
C ALA A 84 16.08 4.68 -4.35
N ILE A 85 15.35 5.80 -4.22
CA ILE A 85 14.12 6.07 -4.98
C ILE A 85 14.18 7.40 -5.73
N ASP A 86 13.78 7.35 -6.99
CA ASP A 86 13.48 8.50 -7.83
C ASP A 86 12.01 8.89 -7.67
N VAL A 87 11.73 9.89 -6.84
CA VAL A 87 10.37 10.38 -6.58
C VAL A 87 9.90 11.45 -7.57
N ALA A 88 10.73 11.85 -8.53
CA ALA A 88 10.37 12.83 -9.55
C ALA A 88 9.56 12.18 -10.69
N GLU A 89 8.59 11.34 -10.34
CA GLU A 89 7.78 10.65 -11.34
C GLU A 89 6.79 11.61 -12.02
N ASN A 90 6.82 11.60 -13.35
CA ASN A 90 5.79 12.27 -14.14
C ASN A 90 4.49 11.46 -14.09
N ARG A 91 3.47 11.96 -13.37
CA ARG A 91 2.16 11.32 -13.26
C ARG A 91 1.33 11.31 -14.56
N ILE A 92 1.76 12.04 -15.60
CA ILE A 92 1.19 12.03 -16.97
C ILE A 92 1.85 10.94 -17.82
N LYS A 93 3.14 10.69 -17.59
CA LYS A 93 3.95 9.65 -18.25
C LYS A 93 4.53 8.71 -17.21
N THR A 94 3.64 7.98 -16.56
CA THR A 94 3.97 7.09 -15.44
C THR A 94 4.87 5.95 -15.87
N LYS A 95 5.79 5.52 -15.00
CA LYS A 95 6.46 4.24 -15.18
C LYS A 95 5.43 3.11 -15.08
N ASN A 96 5.70 2.02 -15.82
CA ASN A 96 4.82 0.84 -15.87
C ASN A 96 4.69 0.12 -14.53
N SER A 97 5.55 0.41 -13.56
CA SER A 97 5.49 -0.17 -12.22
C SER A 97 6.05 0.83 -11.22
N LEU A 98 5.45 0.88 -10.03
CA LEU A 98 5.96 1.62 -8.88
C LEU A 98 7.41 1.21 -8.56
N LEU A 99 7.75 -0.05 -8.80
CA LEU A 99 9.06 -0.61 -8.45
C LEU A 99 10.17 -0.03 -9.32
N LEU A 100 9.85 0.49 -10.51
CA LEU A 100 10.81 1.17 -11.38
C LEU A 100 11.21 2.56 -10.87
N LEU A 101 10.59 3.05 -9.79
CA LEU A 101 11.06 4.22 -9.08
C LEU A 101 12.25 3.89 -8.17
N ILE A 102 12.43 2.63 -7.80
CA ILE A 102 13.45 2.19 -6.86
C ILE A 102 14.59 1.55 -7.64
N ASN A 103 15.82 1.91 -7.31
CA ASN A 103 16.98 1.32 -7.98
C ASN A 103 17.08 -0.19 -7.68
N GLU A 104 17.66 -0.93 -8.62
CA GLU A 104 17.69 -2.39 -8.58
C GLU A 104 18.47 -2.92 -7.38
N THR A 105 19.55 -2.24 -6.99
CA THR A 105 20.38 -2.64 -5.84
C THR A 105 19.60 -2.56 -4.53
N ALA A 106 18.85 -1.49 -4.32
CA ALA A 106 18.02 -1.33 -3.13
C ALA A 106 16.90 -2.37 -3.08
N LEU A 107 16.26 -2.67 -4.21
CA LEU A 107 15.26 -3.74 -4.29
C LEU A 107 15.88 -5.12 -4.00
N ALA A 108 17.02 -5.44 -4.59
CA ALA A 108 17.70 -6.72 -4.37
C ALA A 108 18.09 -6.92 -2.89
N ASN A 109 18.47 -5.85 -2.19
CA ASN A 109 18.87 -5.90 -0.79
C ASN A 109 17.72 -6.15 0.20
N VAL A 110 16.47 -5.94 -0.21
CA VAL A 110 15.28 -6.10 0.66
C VAL A 110 14.45 -7.34 0.34
N VAL A 111 14.75 -8.05 -0.75
CA VAL A 111 14.07 -9.29 -1.13
C VAL A 111 14.67 -10.45 -0.33
N PRO A 112 13.86 -11.20 0.44
CA PRO A 112 14.36 -12.35 1.21
C PRO A 112 14.78 -13.53 0.33
N ASP A 113 15.76 -14.28 0.85
CA ASP A 113 16.25 -15.54 0.26
C ASP A 113 15.55 -16.73 0.94
N PHE A 114 15.58 -17.91 0.31
CA PHE A 114 15.17 -19.14 1.00
C PHE A 114 16.18 -19.55 2.05
N LYS A 115 15.66 -20.07 3.17
CA LYS A 115 16.51 -20.79 4.11
C LYS A 115 17.01 -22.09 3.49
N PRO A 116 18.34 -22.32 3.46
CA PRO A 116 18.88 -23.57 2.94
C PRO A 116 18.42 -24.73 3.82
N ASN A 117 18.12 -25.87 3.20
CA ASN A 117 17.70 -27.10 3.85
C ASN A 117 16.37 -27.03 4.63
N VAL A 118 15.55 -26.01 4.39
CA VAL A 118 14.17 -25.94 4.90
C VAL A 118 13.19 -26.30 3.78
N THR A 119 12.29 -27.24 4.05
CA THR A 119 11.17 -27.54 3.15
C THR A 119 10.12 -26.45 3.30
N ILE A 120 9.76 -25.81 2.18
CA ILE A 120 8.75 -24.75 2.17
C ILE A 120 7.37 -25.38 2.16
N ASP A 121 6.55 -25.05 3.17
CA ASP A 121 5.12 -25.27 3.12
C ASP A 121 4.45 -24.11 2.36
N SER A 122 4.18 -24.33 1.07
CA SER A 122 3.60 -23.30 0.20
C SER A 122 2.18 -22.91 0.59
N GLN A 123 1.41 -23.81 1.23
CA GLN A 123 0.06 -23.50 1.70
C GLN A 123 0.12 -22.59 2.92
N GLU A 124 1.04 -22.88 3.85
CA GLU A 124 1.22 -22.05 5.04
C GLU A 124 1.77 -20.67 4.67
N VAL A 125 2.76 -20.58 3.77
CA VAL A 125 3.24 -19.29 3.26
C VAL A 125 2.10 -18.50 2.59
N ALA A 126 1.27 -19.15 1.78
CA ALA A 126 0.10 -18.51 1.16
C ALA A 126 -0.90 -18.00 2.19
N ARG A 127 -1.18 -18.79 3.23
CA ARG A 127 -2.08 -18.41 4.33
C ARG A 127 -1.55 -17.19 5.09
N LEU A 128 -0.28 -17.20 5.48
CA LEU A 128 0.38 -16.11 6.20
C LEU A 128 0.40 -14.83 5.38
N VAL A 129 0.81 -14.90 4.11
CA VAL A 129 0.83 -13.73 3.22
C VAL A 129 -0.58 -13.20 2.94
N ALA A 130 -1.58 -14.08 2.72
CA ALA A 130 -2.96 -13.63 2.56
C ALA A 130 -3.47 -12.86 3.80
N ASP A 131 -3.15 -13.33 5.00
CA ASP A 131 -3.52 -12.68 6.25
C ASP A 131 -2.80 -11.33 6.45
N MET A 132 -1.53 -11.23 6.05
CA MET A 132 -0.82 -9.95 5.97
C MET A 132 -1.51 -8.97 5.00
N GLY A 133 -2.04 -9.47 3.88
CA GLY A 133 -2.83 -8.68 2.93
C GLY A 133 -4.13 -8.13 3.55
N VAL A 134 -4.83 -8.94 4.34
CA VAL A 134 -6.01 -8.51 5.12
C VAL A 134 -5.64 -7.41 6.11
N CYS A 135 -4.50 -7.54 6.80
CA CYS A 135 -4.00 -6.52 7.70
C CYS A 135 -3.76 -5.18 6.97
N VAL A 136 -3.09 -5.21 5.83
CA VAL A 136 -2.84 -4.02 5.01
C VAL A 136 -4.14 -3.37 4.52
N MET A 137 -5.14 -4.15 4.10
CA MET A 137 -6.44 -3.60 3.70
C MET A 137 -7.13 -2.85 4.85
N TRP A 138 -7.06 -3.40 6.06
CA TRP A 138 -7.58 -2.74 7.25
C TRP A 138 -6.83 -1.44 7.57
N MET A 139 -5.50 -1.43 7.46
CA MET A 139 -4.71 -0.21 7.62
C MET A 139 -5.06 0.84 6.56
N ILE A 140 -5.22 0.45 5.29
CA ILE A 140 -5.66 1.37 4.21
C ILE A 140 -7.04 1.95 4.51
N TYR A 141 -7.97 1.13 5.00
CA TYR A 141 -9.31 1.57 5.34
C TYR A 141 -9.34 2.70 6.38
N PHE A 142 -8.50 2.62 7.41
CA PHE A 142 -8.48 3.61 8.49
C PHE A 142 -7.49 4.77 8.27
N SER A 143 -6.43 4.59 7.48
CA SER A 143 -5.40 5.61 7.20
C SER A 143 -5.87 6.75 6.31
N ALA A 144 -6.76 6.47 5.37
CA ALA A 144 -6.98 7.33 4.20
C ALA A 144 -7.86 8.58 4.46
N THR A 145 -7.88 9.10 5.70
CA THR A 145 -8.63 10.30 6.15
C THR A 145 -10.13 10.35 5.74
N GLY A 146 -10.67 9.18 5.39
CA GLY A 146 -12.02 8.96 4.90
C GLY A 146 -12.13 7.54 4.34
N PRO A 147 -13.23 6.81 4.61
CA PRO A 147 -13.32 5.39 4.28
C PRO A 147 -13.19 5.19 2.78
N TYR A 148 -12.26 4.33 2.37
CA TYR A 148 -12.45 3.62 1.11
C TYR A 148 -13.70 2.77 1.21
N ARG A 149 -14.50 2.70 0.16
CA ARG A 149 -15.46 1.59 0.08
C ARG A 149 -14.63 0.35 -0.26
N PHE A 150 -14.98 -0.81 0.29
CA PHE A 150 -14.29 -2.07 0.01
C PHE A 150 -13.96 -2.29 -1.49
N PRO A 151 -14.86 -1.94 -2.45
CA PRO A 151 -14.56 -2.01 -3.88
C PRO A 151 -13.38 -1.14 -4.35
N ASP A 152 -13.16 0.01 -3.71
CA ASP A 152 -12.05 0.91 -4.04
C ASP A 152 -10.70 0.35 -3.56
N MET A 153 -10.71 -0.58 -2.59
CA MET A 153 -9.51 -1.29 -2.14
C MET A 153 -9.20 -2.53 -3.01
N LEU A 154 -10.18 -3.04 -3.75
CA LEU A 154 -10.00 -4.16 -4.69
C LEU A 154 -9.29 -3.76 -6.00
N ILE A 155 -9.15 -2.46 -6.25
CA ILE A 155 -8.56 -1.92 -7.49
C ILE A 155 -7.11 -1.47 -7.32
N LEU A 156 -6.44 -1.81 -6.21
CA LEU A 156 -5.03 -1.45 -6.00
C LEU A 156 -4.14 -2.10 -7.05
N LYS A 157 -3.55 -1.27 -7.90
CA LYS A 157 -2.64 -1.64 -8.98
C LYS A 157 -1.36 -0.86 -8.77
N TYR A 158 -0.27 -1.58 -8.47
CA TYR A 158 1.09 -1.02 -8.35
C TYR A 158 1.89 -1.11 -9.66
N ALA A 159 1.33 -1.74 -10.70
CA ALA A 159 1.92 -1.88 -12.03
C ALA A 159 0.84 -1.97 -13.12
N GLY A 160 1.26 -1.84 -14.38
CA GLY A 160 0.43 -1.83 -15.57
C GLY A 160 -0.11 -0.45 -15.95
N ASN A 161 -0.76 -0.38 -17.12
CA ASN A 161 -1.27 0.88 -17.71
C ASN A 161 -2.36 1.57 -16.86
N GLN A 162 -2.93 0.86 -15.89
CA GLN A 162 -3.94 1.36 -14.96
C GLN A 162 -3.41 1.41 -13.51
N ARG A 163 -2.08 1.50 -13.34
CA ARG A 163 -1.48 1.69 -12.01
C ARG A 163 -2.10 2.90 -11.34
N ASN A 164 -2.52 2.73 -10.10
CA ASN A 164 -3.15 3.77 -9.30
C ASN A 164 -2.46 4.02 -7.97
N LEU A 165 -1.32 3.38 -7.72
CA LEU A 165 -0.48 3.58 -6.55
C LEU A 165 0.77 4.39 -6.93
N PHE A 166 1.00 5.49 -6.24
CA PHE A 166 2.09 6.45 -6.47
C PHE A 166 2.81 6.77 -5.17
N VAL A 167 3.97 7.41 -5.26
CA VAL A 167 4.70 7.95 -4.10
C VAL A 167 4.55 9.46 -4.10
N ASP A 168 4.22 10.02 -2.95
CA ASP A 168 4.28 11.44 -2.70
C ASP A 168 5.75 11.87 -2.49
N PRO A 169 6.27 12.83 -3.28
CA PRO A 169 7.70 13.17 -3.27
C PRO A 169 8.16 13.85 -1.97
N GLU A 170 7.25 14.50 -1.25
CA GLU A 170 7.56 15.22 -0.01
C GLU A 170 7.51 14.29 1.20
N SER A 171 6.35 13.66 1.43
CA SER A 171 6.10 12.83 2.61
C SER A 171 6.64 11.41 2.47
N ARG A 172 7.00 10.97 1.25
CA ARG A 172 7.39 9.59 0.94
C ARG A 172 6.34 8.56 1.37
N CYS A 173 5.08 8.99 1.42
CA CYS A 173 3.92 8.16 1.65
C CYS A 173 3.32 7.73 0.31
N LEU A 174 2.52 6.65 0.35
CA LEU A 174 1.86 6.15 -0.84
C LEU A 174 0.54 6.91 -1.08
N ASP A 175 0.39 7.37 -2.31
CA ASP A 175 -0.85 7.95 -2.84
C ASP A 175 -1.61 6.87 -3.61
N ILE A 176 -2.92 6.79 -3.38
CA ILE A 176 -3.82 5.97 -4.19
C ILE A 176 -4.78 6.91 -4.92
N ILE A 177 -4.86 6.76 -6.24
CA ILE A 177 -5.71 7.56 -7.12
C ILE A 177 -6.86 6.72 -7.66
N THR A 178 -8.08 7.00 -7.26
CA THR A 178 -9.27 6.25 -7.73
C THR A 178 -10.25 7.17 -8.43
N GLU A 179 -10.94 6.70 -9.45
CA GLU A 179 -12.04 7.43 -10.09
C GLU A 179 -13.38 6.92 -9.57
N TYR A 180 -14.21 7.83 -9.05
CA TYR A 180 -15.51 7.45 -8.54
C TYR A 180 -16.64 7.84 -9.50
N SER A 181 -17.46 6.87 -9.94
CA SER A 181 -18.42 7.04 -11.04
C SER A 181 -19.91 7.13 -10.65
N LYS A 182 -20.29 7.43 -9.40
CA LYS A 182 -21.75 7.57 -9.09
C LYS A 182 -22.40 8.81 -9.68
N ASN A 183 -21.62 9.85 -9.91
CA ASN A 183 -22.05 10.93 -10.79
C ASN A 183 -21.43 10.58 -12.13
N ARG A 184 -22.16 10.63 -13.23
CA ARG A 184 -21.72 10.24 -14.59
C ARG A 184 -20.44 10.94 -15.09
N GLU A 185 -19.89 11.84 -14.27
CA GLU A 185 -18.61 12.50 -14.37
C GLU A 185 -17.65 11.86 -13.35
N GLY A 186 -16.89 10.85 -13.78
CA GLY A 186 -15.89 10.17 -12.95
C GLY A 186 -14.77 11.13 -12.55
N ASN A 187 -14.89 11.76 -11.38
CA ASN A 187 -13.85 12.65 -10.88
C ASN A 187 -12.77 11.85 -10.15
N PRO A 188 -11.49 12.09 -10.46
CA PRO A 188 -10.38 11.43 -9.78
C PRO A 188 -10.27 11.92 -8.33
N MET A 189 -10.06 10.98 -7.41
CA MET A 189 -9.80 11.21 -6.00
C MET A 189 -8.40 10.69 -5.66
N CYS A 190 -7.55 11.55 -5.13
CA CYS A 190 -6.25 11.18 -4.57
C CYS A 190 -6.38 11.08 -3.05
N LYS A 191 -5.83 10.01 -2.47
CA LYS A 191 -5.75 9.81 -1.03
C LYS A 191 -4.34 9.36 -0.67
N THR A 192 -3.71 10.14 0.20
CA THR A 192 -2.40 9.83 0.76
C THR A 192 -2.59 8.97 2.00
N LEU A 193 -1.89 7.84 2.06
CA LEU A 193 -1.85 6.97 3.23
C LEU A 193 -0.94 7.58 4.30
N ASP A 194 -1.18 7.28 5.58
CA ASP A 194 -0.22 7.62 6.62
C ASP A 194 1.10 6.83 6.44
N LYS A 195 2.14 7.26 7.15
CA LYS A 195 3.48 6.68 6.99
C LYS A 195 3.53 5.19 7.33
N VAL A 196 2.91 4.79 8.45
CA VAL A 196 2.91 3.40 8.91
C VAL A 196 2.21 2.53 7.88
N THR A 197 1.04 2.96 7.40
CA THR A 197 0.29 2.21 6.38
C THR A 197 1.04 2.13 5.05
N SER A 198 1.70 3.22 4.63
CA SER A 198 2.51 3.25 3.41
C SER A 198 3.65 2.22 3.47
N ASP A 199 4.36 2.17 4.59
CA ASP A 199 5.49 1.25 4.77
C ASP A 199 5.03 -0.21 4.77
N HIS A 200 3.90 -0.52 5.40
CA HIS A 200 3.34 -1.88 5.42
C HIS A 200 2.80 -2.31 4.05
N LEU A 201 2.09 -1.42 3.33
CA LEU A 201 1.64 -1.70 1.97
C LEU A 201 2.82 -1.93 1.03
N PHE A 202 3.86 -1.10 1.12
CA PHE A 202 5.07 -1.26 0.33
C PHE A 202 5.78 -2.57 0.64
N TYR A 203 5.97 -2.89 1.93
CA TYR A 203 6.53 -4.16 2.37
C TYR A 203 5.74 -5.35 1.82
N TYR A 204 4.41 -5.28 1.89
CA TYR A 204 3.56 -6.34 1.36
C TYR A 204 3.78 -6.56 -0.14
N ILE A 205 3.83 -5.49 -0.93
CA ILE A 205 4.04 -5.54 -2.38
C ILE A 205 5.42 -6.12 -2.74
N ILE A 206 6.49 -5.67 -2.06
CA ILE A 206 7.86 -6.03 -2.42
C ILE A 206 8.35 -7.30 -1.75
N VAL A 207 8.02 -7.51 -0.48
CA VAL A 207 8.61 -8.58 0.31
C VAL A 207 7.65 -9.75 0.42
N ALA A 208 6.46 -9.52 0.97
CA ALA A 208 5.49 -10.60 1.22
C ALA A 208 5.04 -11.29 -0.08
N ARG A 209 4.73 -10.51 -1.13
CA ARG A 209 4.34 -11.07 -2.43
C ARG A 209 5.48 -11.78 -3.16
N ASN A 210 6.74 -11.38 -2.97
CA ASN A 210 7.88 -12.12 -3.52
C ASN A 210 8.10 -13.44 -2.76
N MET A 211 8.00 -13.45 -1.43
CA MET A 211 8.03 -14.70 -0.65
C MET A 211 6.94 -15.68 -1.11
N LEU A 212 5.71 -15.18 -1.31
CA LEU A 212 4.62 -15.99 -1.86
C LEU A 212 4.95 -16.54 -3.25
N LYS A 213 5.37 -15.67 -4.18
CA LYS A 213 5.72 -16.06 -5.55
C LYS A 213 6.81 -17.15 -5.57
N HIS A 214 7.83 -17.00 -4.73
CA HIS A 214 8.89 -17.98 -4.61
C HIS A 214 8.36 -19.31 -4.04
N ALA A 215 7.47 -19.29 -3.05
CA ALA A 215 6.91 -20.50 -2.42
C ALA A 215 5.96 -21.29 -3.34
N VAL A 216 5.15 -20.62 -4.17
CA VAL A 216 4.15 -21.28 -5.04
C VAL A 216 4.64 -21.57 -6.46
N GLY A 217 5.81 -21.01 -6.83
CA GLY A 217 6.37 -21.11 -8.18
C GLY A 217 5.71 -20.16 -9.20
N PRO A 218 6.23 -20.11 -10.45
CA PRO A 218 5.84 -19.12 -11.46
C PRO A 218 4.38 -19.20 -11.96
N SER A 219 3.64 -20.26 -11.64
CA SER A 219 2.43 -20.68 -12.35
C SER A 219 1.09 -20.23 -11.73
N MET A 220 1.07 -19.54 -10.58
CA MET A 220 -0.19 -19.23 -9.87
C MET A 220 -0.44 -17.74 -9.55
N LEU A 221 0.10 -16.81 -10.34
CA LEU A 221 -0.20 -15.37 -10.19
C LEU A 221 -0.50 -14.74 -11.55
N ILE A 222 -1.69 -15.02 -12.08
CA ILE A 222 -2.40 -14.19 -13.07
C ILE A 222 -3.31 -13.22 -12.30
#